data_AF-M5RSL8-F1
#
_entry.id   AF-M5RSL8-F1
#
_cell.length_a   1.000
_cell.length_b   1.000
_cell.length_c   1.000
_cell.angle_alpha   90.00
_cell.angle_beta   90.00
_cell.angle_gamma   90.00
#
_symmetry.space_group_name_H-M   'P 1'
#
loop_
_entity.id
_entity.type
_entity.pdbx_description
1 polymer ?
#
loop_
_entity_poly.entity_id
_entity_poly.type
_entity_poly.pdbx_seq_one_letter_code
_entity_poly.pdbx_strand_id
1 'polypeptide(L)' 'MPEKKDEKKDEKRGEKKDGKEGKLAGQIQLLQQLLGEPPTSDTELLRQDIGTLTTQLAGLQKRLRDRDV' A
#
# COMPACT_ATOMS: atom_id res chain seq x y z
N MET A 1 -16.86 33.95 -22.83
CA MET A 1 -15.49 34.02 -22.28
C MET A 1 -15.58 34.56 -20.85
N PRO A 2 -14.70 34.20 -19.90
CA PRO A 2 -14.68 32.95 -19.13
C PRO A 2 -14.75 33.23 -17.61
N GLU A 3 -15.36 32.35 -16.81
CA GLU A 3 -15.08 32.33 -15.37
C GLU A 3 -14.70 30.93 -14.94
N LYS A 4 -13.38 30.73 -14.84
CA LYS A 4 -12.77 29.64 -14.11
C LYS A 4 -13.12 29.85 -12.63
N LYS A 5 -13.89 28.94 -12.05
CA LYS A 5 -13.94 28.80 -10.59
C LYS A 5 -13.26 27.50 -10.21
N ASP A 6 -12.02 27.69 -9.79
CA ASP A 6 -11.16 26.77 -9.08
C ASP A 6 -11.88 26.19 -7.84
N GLU A 7 -12.53 25.04 -8.00
CA GLU A 7 -12.92 24.16 -6.88
C GLU A 7 -12.06 22.89 -6.93
N LYS A 8 -10.78 23.04 -6.59
CA LYS A 8 -9.88 21.92 -6.22
C LYS A 8 -9.12 22.28 -4.95
N LYS A 9 -9.89 22.44 -3.87
CA LYS A 9 -9.43 22.57 -2.49
C LYS A 9 -10.63 22.07 -1.70
N ASP A 10 -10.62 20.86 -1.16
CA ASP A 10 -10.26 20.67 0.24
C ASP A 10 -10.29 19.17 0.64
N GLU A 11 -9.52 18.30 -0.02
CA GLU A 11 -9.50 16.86 0.36
C GLU A 11 -8.12 16.29 0.74
N LYS A 12 -7.09 17.12 0.89
CA LYS A 12 -5.71 16.67 1.18
C LYS A 12 -5.25 16.82 2.63
N ARG A 13 -6.12 16.62 3.63
CA ARG A 13 -5.72 16.67 5.05
C ARG A 13 -6.01 15.44 5.89
N GLY A 14 -6.72 14.43 5.37
CA GLY A 14 -6.83 13.11 6.00
C GLY A 14 -5.73 12.11 5.58
N GLU A 15 -5.22 12.21 4.35
CA GLU A 15 -4.47 11.14 3.66
C GLU A 15 -3.03 10.83 4.14
N LYS A 16 -2.49 11.49 5.17
CA LYS A 16 -1.04 11.36 5.43
C LYS A 16 -0.63 10.17 6.31
N LYS A 17 -1.52 9.61 7.12
CA LYS A 17 -1.24 8.39 7.89
C LYS A 17 -1.72 7.15 7.13
N ASP A 18 -2.98 7.17 6.67
CA ASP A 18 -3.56 6.12 5.83
C ASP A 18 -2.81 5.92 4.50
N GLY A 19 -2.19 6.98 3.97
CA GLY A 19 -1.46 6.91 2.71
C GLY A 19 -0.15 6.11 2.76
N LYS A 20 0.44 5.88 3.94
CA LYS A 20 1.65 5.03 4.06
C LYS A 20 1.27 3.57 4.31
N GLU A 21 0.36 3.35 5.23
CA GLU A 21 -0.15 2.01 5.56
C GLU A 21 -0.88 1.40 4.36
N GLY A 22 -1.76 2.17 3.69
CA GLY A 22 -2.45 1.74 2.47
C GLY A 22 -1.51 1.49 1.29
N LYS A 23 -0.41 2.28 1.15
CA LYS A 23 0.62 1.99 0.15
C LYS A 23 1.35 0.69 0.43
N LEU A 24 1.74 0.47 1.69
CA LEU A 24 2.42 -0.77 2.08
C LEU A 24 1.49 -1.98 1.94
N ALA A 25 0.22 -1.85 2.34
CA ALA A 25 -0.78 -2.89 2.20
C ALA A 25 -0.97 -3.31 0.73
N GLY A 26 -1.16 -2.33 -0.17
CA GLY A 26 -1.26 -2.61 -1.60
C GLY A 26 0.00 -3.23 -2.20
N GLN A 27 1.19 -2.81 -1.73
CA GLN A 27 2.45 -3.44 -2.15
C GLN A 27 2.59 -4.89 -1.66
N ILE A 28 2.19 -5.17 -0.42
CA ILE A 28 2.19 -6.52 0.17
C ILE A 28 1.26 -7.44 -0.63
N GLN A 29 0.03 -7.01 -0.89
CA GLN A 29 -0.93 -7.78 -1.68
C GLN A 29 -0.41 -8.09 -3.09
N LEU A 30 0.18 -7.10 -3.77
CA LEU A 30 0.77 -7.30 -5.09
C LEU A 30 1.89 -8.35 -5.05
N LEU A 31 2.79 -8.29 -4.06
CA LEU A 31 3.86 -9.26 -3.93
C LEU A 31 3.34 -10.67 -3.61
N GLN A 32 2.29 -10.78 -2.78
CA GLN A 32 1.63 -12.07 -2.51
C GLN A 32 1.06 -12.66 -3.80
N GLN A 33 0.38 -11.85 -4.62
CA GLN A 33 -0.12 -12.28 -5.93
C GLN A 33 1.00 -12.75 -6.86
N LEU A 34 2.12 -12.02 -6.93
CA LEU A 34 3.29 -12.41 -7.73
C LEU A 34 3.94 -13.72 -7.24
N LEU A 35 3.90 -13.96 -5.93
CA LEU A 35 4.35 -15.21 -5.32
C LEU A 35 3.35 -16.37 -5.50
N GLY A 36 2.11 -16.08 -5.92
CA GLY A 36 1.02 -17.06 -5.99
C GLY A 36 0.39 -17.36 -4.62
N GLU A 37 0.58 -16.48 -3.65
CA GLU A 37 -0.01 -16.57 -2.31
C GLU A 37 -1.36 -15.84 -2.26
N PRO A 38 -2.29 -16.28 -1.39
CA PRO A 38 -3.54 -15.57 -1.18
C PRO A 38 -3.26 -14.17 -0.61
N PRO A 39 -3.82 -13.11 -1.21
CA PRO A 39 -3.60 -11.76 -0.72
C PRO A 39 -4.24 -11.57 0.65
N THR A 40 -3.52 -10.96 1.58
CA THR A 40 -4.05 -10.55 2.88
C THR A 40 -5.04 -9.41 2.71
N SER A 41 -6.13 -9.43 3.47
CA SER A 41 -7.16 -8.40 3.35
C SER A 41 -6.64 -7.02 3.76
N ASP A 42 -7.09 -5.96 3.09
CA ASP A 42 -6.71 -4.57 3.44
C ASP A 42 -7.04 -4.27 4.91
N THR A 43 -8.17 -4.79 5.41
CA THR A 43 -8.58 -4.63 6.81
C THR A 43 -7.59 -5.27 7.79
N GLU A 44 -6.98 -6.40 7.43
CA GLU A 44 -5.93 -7.02 8.26
C GLU A 44 -4.61 -6.26 8.17
N LEU A 45 -4.24 -5.78 6.99
CA LEU A 45 -3.00 -5.03 6.79
C LEU A 45 -3.07 -3.65 7.43
N LEU A 46 -4.18 -2.93 7.30
CA LEU A 46 -4.39 -1.62 7.91
C LEU A 46 -4.54 -1.68 9.44
N ARG A 47 -4.76 -2.87 10.02
CA ARG A 47 -4.70 -3.07 11.48
C ARG A 47 -3.28 -3.24 12.00
N GLN A 48 -2.30 -3.42 11.12
CA GLN A 48 -0.90 -3.62 11.49
C GLN A 48 -0.14 -2.30 11.43
N ASP A 49 0.80 -2.12 12.36
CA ASP A 49 1.70 -0.98 12.32
C ASP A 49 2.61 -1.00 11.09
N ILE A 50 3.03 0.19 10.65
CA ILE A 50 3.98 0.41 9.54
C ILE A 50 5.22 -0.49 9.65
N GLY A 51 5.75 -0.71 10.86
CA GLY A 51 6.93 -1.58 11.07
C GLY A 51 6.67 -3.05 10.71
N THR A 52 5.49 -3.55 11.07
CA THR A 52 5.03 -4.91 10.74
C THR A 52 4.82 -5.05 9.23
N LEU A 53 4.13 -4.09 8.61
CA LEU A 53 3.94 -4.05 7.16
C LEU A 53 5.27 -3.99 6.41
N THR A 54 6.22 -3.16 6.86
CA THR A 54 7.55 -3.05 6.25
C THR A 54 8.33 -4.37 6.34
N THR A 55 8.23 -5.06 7.47
CA THR A 55 8.88 -6.37 7.68
C THR A 55 8.30 -7.44 6.76
N GLN A 56 6.96 -7.49 6.64
CA GLN A 56 6.29 -8.40 5.71
C GLN A 56 6.67 -8.11 4.26
N LEU A 57 6.67 -6.83 3.88
CA LEU A 57 7.07 -6.39 2.56
C LEU A 57 8.50 -6.86 2.22
N ALA A 58 9.46 -6.65 3.12
CA ALA A 58 10.84 -7.09 2.93
C ALA A 58 10.96 -8.62 2.80
N GLY A 59 10.20 -9.38 3.59
CA GLY A 59 10.13 -10.83 3.49
C GLY A 59 9.60 -11.31 2.14
N LEU A 60 8.52 -10.70 1.66
CA LEU A 60 7.93 -11.01 0.36
C LEU A 60 8.86 -10.63 -0.80
N GLN A 61 9.50 -9.46 -0.73
CA GLN A 61 10.50 -9.03 -1.72
C GLN A 61 11.68 -9.99 -1.80
N LYS A 62 12.17 -10.47 -0.65
CA LYS A 62 13.26 -11.45 -0.60
C LYS A 62 12.84 -12.76 -1.27
N ARG A 63 11.65 -13.28 -0.96
CA ARG A 63 11.13 -14.51 -1.56
C ARG A 63 10.94 -14.39 -3.06
N LEU A 64 10.49 -13.23 -3.53
CA LEU A 64 10.35 -12.96 -4.95
C LEU A 64 11.71 -13.00 -5.63
N ARG A 65 12.71 -12.32 -5.05
CA ARG A 65 14.09 -12.33 -5.53
C ARG A 65 14.68 -13.73 -5.56
N ASP A 66 14.54 -14.51 -4.49
CA ASP A 66 15.05 -15.89 -4.39
C ASP A 66 14.38 -16.83 -5.40
N ARG A 67 13.25 -16.44 -6.00
CA ARG A 67 12.54 -17.20 -7.03
C ARG A 67 13.07 -16.98 -8.44
N ASP A 68 13.66 -15.81 -8.68
CA ASP A 68 14.22 -15.40 -9.98
C ASP A 68 15.71 -15.78 -10.15
N VAL A 69 16.37 -16.34 -9.13
CA VAL A 69 17.77 -16.82 -9.17
C VAL A 69 17.84 -18.32 -9.30
#